data_AF-A0A3D4NLR6-F1
#
_entry.id   AF-A0A3D4NLR6-F1
#
_cell.length_a   1.000
_cell.length_b   1.000
_cell.length_c   1.000
_cell.angle_alpha   90.00
_cell.angle_beta   90.00
_cell.angle_gamma   90.00
#
_symmetry.space_group_name_H-M   'P 1'
#
loop_
_entity.id
_entity.type
_entity.pdbx_description
1 polymer ?
#
loop_
_entity_poly.entity_id
_entity_poly.type
_entity_poly.pdbx_seq_one_letter_code
_entity_poly.pdbx_strand_id
1 'polypeptide(L)'
;YAHPEIQFNYLQREEDREGFRRCIRLTREIIGQPAMDRFRDGEIAPGPQVNTDEEIDAFVRENLESTYHPCGSCRMGEDDMAVVDSELRVRGIAGLRVIDSSVFPTEPNGNLNAPTIMLAERASDLVRGRSMLPASDAPVGLVEDWENSQRSMLPGRNVRV
;
A
#
# COMPACT_ATOMS: atom_id res chain seq x y z
N TYR A 1 19.79 15.45 20.50
CA TYR A 1 18.59 15.13 19.69
C TYR A 1 18.08 13.78 20.12
N ALA A 2 16.76 13.63 20.25
CA ALA A 2 16.13 12.34 20.50
C ALA A 2 15.36 11.93 19.23
N HIS A 3 15.41 10.65 18.88
CA HIS A 3 14.60 10.11 17.79
C HIS A 3 13.13 10.02 18.23
N PRO A 4 12.17 10.13 17.29
CA PRO A 4 10.76 9.91 17.62
C PRO A 4 10.51 8.45 18.00
N GLU A 5 9.49 8.23 18.82
CA GLU A 5 8.92 6.91 18.99
C GLU A 5 8.03 6.58 17.79
N ILE A 6 8.22 5.41 17.19
CA ILE A 6 7.47 4.96 16.02
C ILE A 6 6.74 3.67 16.38
N GLN A 7 5.41 3.73 16.37
CA GLN A 7 4.54 2.59 16.62
C GLN A 7 3.60 2.38 15.43
N PHE A 8 3.85 1.34 14.64
CA PHE A 8 3.09 1.05 13.42
C PHE A 8 1.74 0.38 13.64
N ASN A 9 1.57 -0.33 14.76
CA ASN A 9 0.39 -1.18 15.01
C ASN A 9 0.11 -2.17 13.87
N TYR A 10 1.15 -2.73 13.25
CA TYR A 10 1.02 -3.74 12.20
C TYR A 10 0.17 -4.93 12.67
N LEU A 11 -0.65 -5.46 11.76
CA LEU A 11 -1.52 -6.62 12.01
C LEU A 11 -2.54 -6.40 13.16
N GLN A 12 -2.77 -5.14 13.58
CA GLN A 12 -3.79 -4.85 14.60
C GLN A 12 -5.19 -5.10 14.05
N ARG A 13 -5.40 -4.83 12.75
CA ARG A 13 -6.65 -5.02 12.03
C ARG A 13 -6.74 -6.43 11.47
N GLU A 14 -7.95 -7.01 11.47
CA GLU A 14 -8.15 -8.36 10.91
C GLU A 14 -7.93 -8.35 9.40
N GLU A 15 -8.31 -7.26 8.74
CA GLU A 15 -8.16 -7.10 7.30
C GLU A 15 -6.70 -7.22 6.84
N ASP A 16 -5.74 -6.74 7.65
CA ASP A 16 -4.30 -6.89 7.39
C ASP A 16 -3.89 -8.37 7.41
N ARG A 17 -4.36 -9.13 8.41
CA ARG A 17 -4.03 -10.55 8.58
C ARG A 17 -4.63 -11.38 7.46
N GLU A 18 -5.91 -11.15 7.17
CA GLU A 18 -6.65 -11.74 6.05
C GLU A 18 -5.94 -11.48 4.72
N GLY A 19 -5.41 -10.27 4.53
CA GLY A 19 -4.58 -9.91 3.37
C GLY A 19 -3.31 -10.76 3.26
N PHE A 20 -2.57 -10.92 4.36
CA PHE A 20 -1.35 -11.76 4.37
C PHE A 20 -1.65 -13.26 4.16
N ARG A 21 -2.71 -13.79 4.76
CA ARG A 21 -3.14 -15.19 4.52
C ARG A 21 -3.46 -15.44 3.05
N ARG A 22 -4.22 -14.52 2.42
CA ARG A 22 -4.50 -14.56 0.99
C ARG A 22 -3.23 -14.43 0.16
N CYS A 23 -2.30 -13.54 0.52
CA CYS A 23 -1.03 -13.37 -0.17
C CYS A 23 -0.20 -14.66 -0.20
N ILE A 24 -0.08 -15.37 0.93
CA ILE A 24 0.67 -16.64 1.00
C ILE A 24 0.01 -17.71 0.13
N ARG A 25 -1.31 -17.89 0.24
CA ARG A 25 -2.05 -18.88 -0.58
C ARG A 25 -1.95 -18.57 -2.08
N LEU A 26 -2.12 -17.32 -2.47
CA LEU A 26 -2.02 -16.90 -3.87
C LEU A 26 -0.59 -17.08 -4.40
N THR A 27 0.42 -16.74 -3.61
CA THR A 27 1.83 -16.96 -3.99
C THR A 27 2.11 -18.43 -4.26
N ARG A 28 1.68 -19.33 -3.35
CA ARG A 28 1.81 -20.77 -3.54
C ARG A 28 1.11 -21.27 -4.80
N GLU A 29 -0.10 -20.76 -5.07
CA GLU A 29 -0.86 -21.15 -6.25
C GLU A 29 -0.20 -20.69 -7.55
N ILE A 30 0.28 -19.43 -7.60
CA ILE A 30 0.98 -18.84 -8.75
C ILE A 30 2.28 -19.60 -9.02
N ILE A 31 3.10 -19.78 -7.99
CA ILE A 31 4.36 -20.54 -8.10
C ILE A 31 4.07 -22.00 -8.42
N GLY A 32 2.92 -22.54 -8.00
CA GLY A 32 2.50 -23.91 -8.30
C GLY A 32 2.14 -24.21 -9.77
N GLN A 33 2.01 -23.19 -10.62
CA GLN A 33 1.55 -23.35 -12.00
C GLN A 33 2.62 -23.98 -12.92
N PRO A 34 2.20 -24.65 -14.03
CA PRO A 34 3.13 -25.31 -14.96
C PRO A 34 4.22 -24.40 -15.53
N ALA A 35 3.93 -23.12 -15.72
CA ALA A 35 4.90 -22.13 -16.22
C ALA A 35 6.11 -21.96 -15.30
N MET A 36 5.96 -22.29 -14.01
CA MET A 36 7.02 -22.15 -13.01
C MET A 36 7.79 -23.46 -12.76
N ASP A 37 7.41 -24.59 -13.36
CA ASP A 37 8.02 -25.91 -13.08
C ASP A 37 9.52 -25.97 -13.41
N ARG A 38 9.99 -25.15 -14.36
CA ARG A 38 11.43 -25.05 -14.68
C ARG A 38 12.23 -24.23 -13.64
N PHE A 39 11.55 -23.37 -12.89
CA PHE A 39 12.17 -22.36 -12.03
C PHE A 39 11.99 -22.62 -10.53
N ARG A 40 11.01 -23.44 -10.15
CA ARG A 40 10.68 -23.73 -8.76
C ARG A 40 11.23 -25.08 -8.31
N ASP A 41 11.52 -25.15 -7.02
CA ASP A 41 11.68 -26.39 -6.26
C ASP A 41 10.70 -26.34 -5.07
N GLY A 42 10.98 -27.06 -3.98
CA GLY A 42 10.23 -26.99 -2.74
C GLY A 42 10.15 -25.57 -2.14
N GLU A 43 9.05 -25.31 -1.43
CA GLU A 43 8.84 -24.06 -0.69
C GLU A 43 9.81 -23.95 0.49
N ILE A 44 10.56 -22.85 0.56
CA ILE A 44 11.53 -22.59 1.64
C ILE A 44 10.84 -22.00 2.88
N ALA A 45 9.97 -21.02 2.69
CA ALA A 45 9.27 -20.31 3.76
C ALA A 45 7.87 -19.85 3.27
N PRO A 46 6.83 -19.92 4.12
CA PRO A 46 6.79 -20.53 5.46
C PRO A 46 7.03 -22.05 5.48
N GLY A 47 7.00 -22.68 4.30
CA GLY A 47 7.21 -24.12 4.13
C GLY A 47 5.89 -24.88 4.06
N PRO A 48 5.89 -26.07 3.45
CA PRO A 48 4.66 -26.80 3.10
C PRO A 48 3.85 -27.27 4.32
N GLN A 49 4.44 -27.28 5.51
CA GLN A 49 3.78 -27.67 6.75
C GLN A 49 2.85 -26.58 7.32
N VAL A 50 3.04 -25.32 6.96
CA VAL A 50 2.24 -24.18 7.46
C VAL A 50 1.00 -24.00 6.57
N ASN A 51 -0.18 -24.33 7.07
CA ASN A 51 -1.42 -24.39 6.27
C ASN A 51 -2.63 -23.73 6.95
N THR A 52 -2.72 -23.76 8.28
CA THR A 52 -3.85 -23.12 8.97
C THR A 52 -3.67 -21.61 9.02
N ASP A 53 -4.78 -20.89 9.16
CA ASP A 53 -4.78 -19.44 9.31
C ASP A 53 -3.91 -19.00 10.50
N GLU A 54 -3.95 -19.75 11.61
CA GLU A 54 -3.15 -19.48 12.81
C GLU A 54 -1.65 -19.70 12.60
N GLU A 55 -1.27 -20.76 11.88
CA GLU A 55 0.14 -21.04 11.55
C GLU A 55 0.69 -19.95 10.61
N ILE A 56 -0.12 -19.53 9.63
CA ILE A 56 0.23 -18.44 8.73
C ILE A 56 0.38 -17.12 9.49
N ASP A 57 -0.58 -16.78 10.36
CA ASP A 57 -0.52 -15.57 11.17
C ASP A 57 0.71 -15.53 12.08
N ALA A 58 1.07 -16.66 12.68
CA ALA A 58 2.27 -16.79 13.50
C ALA A 58 3.53 -16.52 12.67
N PHE A 59 3.65 -17.16 11.50
CA PHE A 59 4.78 -16.93 10.60
C PHE A 59 4.87 -15.47 10.15
N VAL A 60 3.75 -14.87 9.74
CA VAL A 60 3.70 -13.47 9.29
C VAL A 60 4.13 -12.53 10.42
N ARG A 61 3.66 -12.76 11.65
CA ARG A 61 4.06 -11.94 12.80
C ARG A 61 5.57 -11.96 13.06
N GLU A 62 6.22 -13.11 12.84
CA GLU A 62 7.66 -13.27 13.06
C GLU A 62 8.52 -12.74 11.91
N ASN A 63 7.97 -12.66 10.69
CA ASN A 63 8.73 -12.40 9.46
C ASN A 63 8.30 -11.14 8.68
N LEU A 64 7.28 -10.43 9.15
CA LEU A 64 6.82 -9.17 8.57
C LEU A 64 7.95 -8.14 8.51
N GLU A 65 8.03 -7.45 7.38
CA GLU A 65 8.87 -6.26 7.21
C GLU A 65 8.05 -5.10 6.63
N SER A 66 8.49 -3.87 6.91
CA SER A 66 7.95 -2.68 6.26
C SER A 66 8.42 -2.60 4.81
N THR A 67 7.56 -2.10 3.92
CA THR A 67 7.96 -1.70 2.56
C THR A 67 8.63 -0.31 2.52
N TYR A 68 8.92 0.28 3.69
CA TYR A 68 9.58 1.57 3.86
C TYR A 68 8.75 2.77 3.35
N HIS A 69 7.42 2.69 3.51
CA HIS A 69 6.47 3.70 3.04
C HIS A 69 5.58 4.32 4.15
N PRO A 70 6.12 4.80 5.30
CA PRO A 70 5.28 5.52 6.27
C PRO A 70 4.72 6.81 5.67
N CYS A 71 3.41 7.04 5.85
CA CYS A 71 2.70 8.25 5.39
C CYS A 71 1.54 8.60 6.33
N GLY A 72 0.86 9.73 6.07
CA GLY A 72 -0.40 10.09 6.72
C GLY A 72 -0.34 10.71 8.11
N SER A 73 0.85 10.92 8.70
CA SER A 73 0.98 11.49 10.06
C SER A 73 0.62 12.99 10.17
N CYS A 74 0.51 13.71 9.05
CA CYS A 74 0.02 15.09 8.98
C CYS A 74 -1.06 15.20 7.88
N ARG A 75 -1.98 14.24 7.87
CA ARG A 75 -3.01 14.06 6.85
C ARG A 75 -3.70 15.36 6.43
N MET A 76 -3.79 15.53 5.11
CA MET A 76 -4.62 16.52 4.43
C MET A 76 -6.11 16.16 4.54
N GLY A 77 -6.95 17.16 4.77
CA GLY A 77 -8.41 17.00 4.74
C GLY A 77 -9.15 18.25 5.19
N GLU A 78 -10.47 18.17 5.16
CA GLU A 78 -11.36 19.25 5.61
C GLU A 78 -12.18 18.83 6.86
N ASP A 79 -11.88 17.64 7.41
CA ASP A 79 -12.48 17.10 8.63
C ASP A 79 -11.69 17.48 9.90
N ASP A 80 -12.24 17.22 11.08
CA ASP A 80 -11.61 17.59 12.36
C ASP A 80 -10.29 16.84 12.65
N MET A 81 -10.03 15.72 11.96
CA MET A 81 -8.79 14.95 12.10
C MET A 81 -7.66 15.45 11.20
N ALA A 82 -7.96 16.34 10.24
CA ALA A 82 -6.96 16.87 9.32
C ALA A 82 -5.97 17.82 10.01
N VAL A 83 -4.68 17.66 9.69
CA VAL A 83 -3.58 18.53 10.16
C VAL A 83 -3.35 19.69 9.18
N VAL A 84 -3.45 19.41 7.88
CA VAL A 84 -3.35 20.40 6.83
C VAL A 84 -4.64 20.44 5.99
N ASP A 85 -4.95 21.60 5.42
CA ASP A 85 -6.08 21.75 4.49
C ASP A 85 -5.74 21.24 3.07
N SER A 86 -6.70 21.32 2.14
CA SER A 86 -6.51 20.93 0.72
C SER A 86 -5.42 21.71 -0.04
N GLU A 87 -4.97 22.84 0.50
CA GLU A 87 -3.81 23.59 0.02
C GLU A 87 -2.51 23.25 0.77
N LEU A 88 -2.51 22.28 1.68
CA LEU A 88 -1.36 21.88 2.50
C LEU A 88 -0.95 22.90 3.57
N ARG A 89 -1.84 23.85 3.92
CA ARG A 89 -1.60 24.82 4.99
C ARG A 89 -1.90 24.18 6.34
N VAL A 90 -1.02 24.38 7.31
CA VAL A 90 -1.23 23.87 8.68
C VAL A 90 -2.40 24.60 9.31
N ARG A 91 -3.39 23.84 9.77
CA ARG A 91 -4.61 24.41 10.35
C ARG A 91 -4.27 25.11 11.67
N GLY A 92 -4.73 26.36 11.81
CA GLY A 92 -4.49 27.19 13.00
C GLY A 92 -3.13 27.91 13.04
N ILE A 93 -2.25 27.72 12.04
CA ILE A 93 -0.95 28.39 11.98
C ILE A 93 -0.78 29.08 10.63
N ALA A 94 -0.64 30.41 10.65
CA ALA A 94 -0.39 31.17 9.43
C ALA A 94 1.05 30.99 8.92
N GLY A 95 1.22 30.96 7.60
CA GLY A 95 2.54 30.95 6.96
C GLY A 95 3.30 29.61 7.02
N LEU A 96 2.64 28.51 7.41
CA LEU A 96 3.24 27.19 7.51
C LEU A 96 2.51 26.16 6.63
N ARG A 97 3.28 25.33 5.93
CA ARG A 97 2.79 24.19 5.12
C ARG A 97 3.60 22.93 5.41
N VAL A 98 3.01 21.76 5.17
CA VAL A 98 3.72 20.46 5.17
C VAL A 98 3.66 19.91 3.74
N ILE A 99 4.81 19.53 3.19
CA ILE A 99 4.93 19.08 1.78
C ILE A 99 5.83 17.85 1.74
N ASP A 100 5.29 16.72 2.17
CA ASP A 100 5.91 15.39 2.10
C ASP A 100 4.80 14.31 2.17
N SER A 101 5.19 13.03 2.21
CA SER A 101 4.22 11.92 2.25
C SER A 101 3.33 11.89 3.50
N SER A 102 3.67 12.64 4.56
CA SER A 102 2.85 12.68 5.78
C SER A 102 1.46 13.27 5.53
N VAL A 103 1.28 14.05 4.46
CA VAL A 103 -0.02 14.67 4.15
C VAL A 103 -0.98 13.77 3.41
N PHE A 104 -0.54 12.59 2.93
CA PHE A 104 -1.43 11.69 2.22
C PHE A 104 -2.58 11.23 3.12
N PRO A 105 -3.86 11.39 2.69
CA PRO A 105 -4.99 10.96 3.51
C PRO A 105 -5.14 9.45 3.61
N THR A 106 -4.65 8.75 2.60
CA THR A 106 -4.55 7.30 2.48
C THR A 106 -3.29 6.97 1.68
N GLU A 107 -2.68 5.82 1.92
CA GLU A 107 -1.54 5.36 1.12
C GLU A 107 -1.97 5.17 -0.35
N PRO A 108 -1.28 5.79 -1.32
CA PRO A 108 -1.50 5.53 -2.74
C PRO A 108 -1.18 4.06 -3.11
N ASN A 109 -1.88 3.53 -4.11
CA ASN A 109 -1.53 2.21 -4.67
C ASN A 109 -0.20 2.30 -5.44
N GLY A 110 0.90 1.95 -4.78
CA GLY A 110 2.25 1.93 -5.34
C GLY A 110 3.29 2.54 -4.39
N ASN A 111 4.54 2.65 -4.84
CA ASN A 111 5.62 3.22 -4.04
C ASN A 111 5.46 4.74 -3.87
N LEU A 112 5.72 5.26 -2.66
CA LEU A 112 5.44 6.66 -2.31
C LEU A 112 6.30 7.72 -3.00
N ASN A 113 7.42 7.34 -3.62
CA ASN A 113 8.35 8.29 -4.22
C ASN A 113 7.67 9.16 -5.30
N ALA A 114 7.08 8.54 -6.32
CA ALA A 114 6.45 9.26 -7.42
C ALA A 114 5.25 10.12 -6.97
N PRO A 115 4.30 9.62 -6.14
CA PRO A 115 3.25 10.44 -5.55
C PRO A 115 3.78 11.64 -4.75
N THR A 116 4.90 11.48 -4.03
CA THR A 116 5.48 12.56 -3.20
C THR A 116 6.11 13.64 -4.07
N ILE A 117 6.81 13.26 -5.14
CA ILE A 117 7.32 14.22 -6.14
C ILE A 117 6.15 15.00 -6.76
N MET A 118 5.10 14.29 -7.19
CA MET A 118 3.91 14.93 -7.79
C MET A 118 3.24 15.90 -6.81
N LEU A 119 3.07 15.51 -5.54
CA LEU A 119 2.56 16.37 -4.48
C LEU A 119 3.42 17.63 -4.33
N ALA A 120 4.75 17.50 -4.32
CA ALA A 120 5.67 18.62 -4.18
C ALA A 120 5.60 19.59 -5.37
N GLU A 121 5.48 19.08 -6.60
CA GLU A 121 5.25 19.90 -7.80
C GLU A 121 3.93 20.67 -7.71
N ARG A 122 2.84 19.99 -7.33
CA ARG A 122 1.55 20.65 -7.08
C ARG A 122 1.67 21.73 -5.99
N ALA A 123 2.37 21.44 -4.90
CA ALA A 123 2.55 22.37 -3.80
C ALA A 123 3.37 23.61 -4.22
N SER A 124 4.37 23.44 -5.10
CA SER A 124 5.14 24.54 -5.69
C SER A 124 4.23 25.52 -6.41
N ASP A 125 3.28 25.03 -7.23
CA ASP A 125 2.32 25.90 -7.91
C ASP A 125 1.39 26.63 -6.93
N LEU A 126 0.90 25.95 -5.89
CA LEU A 126 0.09 26.57 -4.83
C LEU A 126 0.85 27.69 -4.11
N VAL A 127 2.10 27.46 -3.73
CA VAL A 127 2.95 28.44 -3.06
C VAL A 127 3.23 29.65 -3.97
N ARG A 128 3.34 29.43 -5.27
CA ARG A 128 3.60 30.48 -6.27
C ARG A 128 2.34 31.16 -6.80
N GLY A 129 1.14 30.76 -6.35
CA GLY A 129 -0.13 31.28 -6.86
C GLY A 129 -0.39 30.95 -8.34
N ARG A 130 0.12 29.81 -8.82
CA ARG A 130 -0.07 29.34 -10.20
C ARG A 130 -1.30 28.44 -10.28
N SER A 131 -1.98 28.50 -11.42
CA SER A 131 -3.08 27.57 -11.72
C SER A 131 -2.51 26.18 -12.04
N MET A 132 -3.18 25.14 -11.52
CA MET A 132 -2.85 23.74 -11.84
C MET A 132 -3.15 23.44 -13.30
N LEU A 133 -2.42 22.47 -13.87
CA LEU A 133 -2.73 21.90 -15.17
C LEU A 133 -4.10 21.20 -15.15
N PRO A 134 -4.79 21.12 -16.30
CA PRO A 134 -5.97 20.28 -16.44
C PRO A 134 -5.67 18.82 -16.07
N ALA A 135 -6.68 18.11 -15.56
CA ALA A 135 -6.56 16.68 -15.29
C ALA A 135 -6.27 15.91 -16.59
N SER A 136 -5.42 14.88 -16.48
CA SER A 136 -5.14 13.97 -17.58
C SER A 136 -6.36 13.10 -17.89
N ASP A 137 -6.68 12.94 -19.17
CA ASP A 137 -7.68 12.02 -19.71
C ASP A 137 -7.05 10.73 -20.25
N ALA A 138 -5.77 10.48 -19.95
CA ALA A 138 -5.07 9.28 -20.37
C ALA A 138 -5.80 8.02 -19.90
N PRO A 139 -5.97 7.00 -20.77
CA PRO A 139 -6.64 5.77 -20.39
C PRO A 139 -5.84 5.03 -19.31
N VAL A 140 -6.52 4.64 -18.23
CA VAL A 140 -5.96 3.77 -17.20
C VAL A 140 -6.48 2.36 -17.46
N GLY A 141 -5.57 1.40 -17.67
CA GLY A 141 -5.94 0.01 -17.93
C GLY A 141 -6.38 -0.69 -16.65
N LEU A 142 -7.70 -0.78 -16.43
CA LEU A 142 -8.29 -1.66 -15.42
C LEU A 142 -8.85 -2.91 -16.11
N VAL A 143 -8.74 -4.06 -15.45
CA VAL A 143 -9.37 -5.30 -15.93
C VAL A 143 -10.89 -5.16 -15.78
N GLU A 144 -11.65 -5.65 -16.76
CA GLU A 144 -13.11 -5.70 -16.68
C GLU A 144 -13.57 -6.50 -15.45
N ASP A 145 -14.58 -6.00 -14.73
CA ASP A 145 -15.17 -6.64 -13.55
C ASP A 145 -14.17 -6.93 -12.41
N TRP A 146 -13.07 -6.17 -12.30
CA TRP A 146 -12.07 -6.34 -11.24
C TRP A 146 -12.63 -6.27 -9.81
N GLU A 147 -13.78 -5.61 -9.63
CA GLU A 147 -14.48 -5.46 -8.35
C GLU A 147 -15.09 -6.77 -7.86
N ASN A 148 -15.54 -7.63 -8.80
CA ASN A 148 -16.20 -8.90 -8.49
C ASN A 148 -15.38 -10.12 -8.93
N SER A 149 -14.37 -9.93 -9.77
CA SER A 149 -13.53 -10.99 -10.31
C SER A 149 -12.05 -10.71 -10.08
N GLN A 150 -11.40 -11.64 -9.38
CA GLN A 150 -9.95 -11.60 -9.19
C GLN A 150 -9.18 -12.03 -10.46
N ARG A 151 -9.81 -12.76 -11.40
CA ARG A 151 -9.09 -13.46 -12.48
C ARG A 151 -9.84 -13.42 -13.79
N SER A 152 -9.10 -13.24 -14.88
CA SER A 152 -9.61 -13.37 -16.24
C SER A 152 -9.63 -14.81 -16.77
N MET A 153 -8.88 -15.72 -16.15
CA MET A 153 -8.78 -17.13 -16.56
C MET A 153 -8.63 -18.07 -15.35
N LEU A 154 -8.99 -19.34 -15.55
CA LEU A 154 -8.79 -20.40 -14.55
C LEU A 154 -7.32 -20.85 -14.51
N PRO A 155 -6.82 -21.32 -13.34
CA PRO A 155 -5.48 -21.88 -13.22
C PRO A 155 -5.29 -23.10 -14.13
N GLY A 156 -4.10 -23.22 -14.75
CA GLY A 156 -3.75 -24.38 -15.57
C GLY A 156 -3.53 -25.66 -14.75
N ARG A 157 -3.28 -25.51 -13.44
CA ARG A 157 -3.17 -26.60 -12.47
C ARG A 157 -3.88 -26.20 -11.18
N ASN A 158 -4.70 -27.10 -10.64
CA ASN A 158 -5.24 -26.96 -9.30
C ASN A 158 -4.12 -27.25 -8.29
N VAL A 159 -3.70 -26.23 -7.55
CA VAL A 159 -2.68 -26.31 -6.50
C VAL A 159 -3.43 -26.27 -5.17
N ARG A 160 -3.26 -27.29 -4.33
CA ARG A 160 -3.76 -27.23 -2.95
C ARG A 160 -2.90 -26.24 -2.18
N VAL A 161 -3.54 -25.21 -1.61
CA VAL A 161 -2.92 -24.12 -0.85
C VAL A 161 -3.64 -23.90 0.47
#